data_AF-A0A5S3XPA7-F1
#
_entry.id   AF-A0A5S3XPA7-F1
#
_cell.length_a   1.000
_cell.length_b   1.000
_cell.length_c   1.000
_cell.angle_alpha   90.00
_cell.angle_beta   90.00
_cell.angle_gamma   90.00
#
_symmetry.space_group_name_H-M   'P 1'
#
loop_
_entity.id
_entity.type
_entity.pdbx_description
1 polymer ?
#
loop_
_entity_poly.entity_id
_entity_poly.type
_entity_poly.pdbx_seq_one_letter_code
_entity_poly.pdbx_strand_id
1 'polypeptide(L)'
;MVKQQYFVLFLLLSLVGIVSYSQYNLLPTNAIFELLVLVSLLFIGKRMQPSAWALFSLSLGYLLVTLALAKLRAVHPVDYFIAYKTFFYLCILSFFSSKVLFGHAFVRKAWYALLGLFFFKYIVWTVLGAEGRPGLFTENNFEIMFLLLMGCAVWSIRNHLTLYEWMALGGVTFLSGSRSGVICFLAMFVLLYIKEMNWKTILQLGLVGGVGAGVAAIFISRLAGGGIEQIDRVVFFQGFLLGIADWGWWEYLLGSQTLTALPPEVCDRLTFYQSLFSAKDPSICYSVILHTYITRTIFDHGFIGLFFIFFALNYLLKLSHVVTKARLAVLAILFLNGASVSSINSVYAVVGVMVILTTFYPHRYGFEKARLHFKRKAVIDSQ
;
A
#
# COMPACT_ATOMS: atom_id res chain seq x y z
N MET A 1 14.80 -1.55 -22.21
CA MET A 1 15.40 -0.46 -21.41
C MET A 1 14.76 -0.33 -20.02
N VAL A 2 13.48 0.09 -19.90
CA VAL A 2 12.83 0.33 -18.60
C VAL A 2 12.90 -0.85 -17.62
N LYS A 3 12.67 -2.10 -18.06
CA LYS A 3 12.68 -3.28 -17.17
C LYS A 3 14.01 -3.49 -16.45
N GLN A 4 15.13 -3.41 -17.17
CA GLN A 4 16.45 -3.63 -16.60
C GLN A 4 16.81 -2.56 -15.57
N GLN A 5 16.41 -1.31 -15.82
CA GLN A 5 16.62 -0.20 -14.88
C GLN A 5 15.94 -0.44 -13.54
N TYR A 6 14.71 -0.99 -13.52
CA TYR A 6 14.01 -1.36 -12.29
C TYR A 6 14.78 -2.39 -11.47
N PHE A 7 15.24 -3.47 -12.10
CA PHE A 7 15.96 -4.53 -11.40
C PHE A 7 17.31 -4.06 -10.88
N VAL A 8 18.05 -3.30 -11.69
CA VAL A 8 19.32 -2.69 -11.27
C VAL A 8 19.08 -1.75 -10.09
N LEU A 9 18.05 -0.91 -10.13
CA LEU A 9 17.72 0.00 -9.03
C LEU A 9 17.36 -0.76 -7.76
N PHE A 10 16.49 -1.77 -7.84
CA PHE A 10 16.14 -2.61 -6.69
C PHE A 10 17.37 -3.27 -6.08
N LEU A 11 18.23 -3.88 -6.91
CA LEU A 11 19.47 -4.49 -6.44
C LEU A 11 20.42 -3.50 -5.80
N LEU A 12 20.68 -2.35 -6.45
CA LEU A 12 21.59 -1.33 -5.91
C LEU A 12 21.11 -0.82 -4.56
N LEU A 13 19.83 -0.46 -4.44
CA LEU A 13 19.27 0.00 -3.17
C LEU A 13 19.32 -1.09 -2.10
N SER A 14 19.07 -2.35 -2.46
CA SER A 14 19.20 -3.47 -1.51
C SER A 14 20.64 -3.69 -1.06
N LEU A 15 21.62 -3.58 -1.97
CA LEU A 15 23.04 -3.71 -1.64
C LEU A 15 23.50 -2.59 -0.71
N VAL A 16 23.11 -1.34 -0.97
CA VAL A 16 23.35 -0.22 -0.05
C VAL A 16 22.68 -0.48 1.29
N GLY A 17 21.44 -0.98 1.28
CA GLY A 17 20.71 -1.38 2.48
C GLY A 17 21.49 -2.41 3.28
N ILE A 18 22.05 -3.44 2.65
CA ILE A 18 22.88 -4.47 3.30
C ILE A 18 24.10 -3.89 3.98
N VAL A 19 24.85 -3.02 3.30
CA VAL A 19 26.04 -2.36 3.84
C VAL A 19 25.70 -1.45 5.04
N SER A 20 24.51 -0.85 5.04
CA SER A 20 24.02 0.01 6.12
C SER A 20 23.61 -0.79 7.37
N TYR A 21 24.52 -1.03 8.32
CA TYR A 21 24.20 -1.85 9.49
C TYR A 21 23.33 -1.12 10.54
N SER A 22 23.56 0.16 10.78
CA SER A 22 22.91 0.94 11.85
C SER A 22 21.64 1.69 11.42
N GLN A 23 21.34 1.70 10.12
CA GLN A 23 20.18 2.38 9.53
C GLN A 23 19.57 1.50 8.44
N TYR A 24 18.31 1.75 8.08
CA TYR A 24 17.64 0.98 7.02
C TYR A 24 18.35 1.06 5.68
N ASN A 25 18.77 2.27 5.28
CA ASN A 25 19.47 2.50 4.03
C ASN A 25 20.20 3.85 4.10
N LEU A 26 21.38 3.94 3.47
CA LEU A 26 22.12 5.21 3.38
C LEU A 26 21.51 6.16 2.35
N LEU A 27 20.73 5.64 1.41
CA LEU A 27 20.08 6.44 0.36
C LEU A 27 18.62 6.73 0.71
N PRO A 28 18.05 7.86 0.24
CA PRO A 28 16.65 8.22 0.45
C PRO A 28 15.72 7.36 -0.44
N THR A 29 15.59 6.08 -0.10
CA THR A 29 14.85 5.05 -0.86
C THR A 29 13.43 5.47 -1.22
N ASN A 30 12.72 6.14 -0.30
CA ASN A 30 11.36 6.64 -0.53
C ASN A 30 11.31 7.62 -1.73
N ALA A 31 12.17 8.63 -1.71
CA ALA A 31 12.24 9.62 -2.78
C ALA A 31 12.72 9.00 -4.11
N ILE A 32 13.66 8.05 -4.05
CA ILE A 32 14.16 7.35 -5.24
C ILE A 32 13.04 6.51 -5.88
N PHE A 33 12.23 5.81 -5.08
CA PHE A 33 11.08 5.07 -5.61
C PHE A 33 9.97 6.00 -6.12
N GLU A 34 9.77 7.16 -5.52
CA GLU A 34 8.81 8.15 -6.05
C GLU A 34 9.26 8.67 -7.41
N LEU A 35 10.55 9.02 -7.53
CA LEU A 35 11.14 9.42 -8.80
C LEU A 35 11.05 8.31 -9.84
N LEU A 36 11.29 7.05 -9.46
CA LEU A 36 11.14 5.90 -10.35
C LEU A 36 9.73 5.81 -10.93
N VAL A 37 8.70 5.96 -10.08
CA VAL A 37 7.28 5.93 -10.50
C VAL A 37 6.99 7.10 -11.45
N LEU A 38 7.43 8.32 -11.11
CA LEU A 38 7.21 9.52 -11.94
C LEU A 38 7.93 9.44 -13.29
N VAL A 39 9.19 9.02 -13.31
CA VAL A 39 9.97 8.84 -14.55
C VAL A 39 9.33 7.76 -15.42
N SER A 40 8.82 6.68 -14.81
CA SER A 40 8.13 5.62 -15.55
C SER A 40 6.85 6.10 -16.21
N LEU A 41 6.14 7.05 -15.58
CA LEU A 41 4.97 7.69 -16.17
C LEU A 41 5.32 8.41 -17.48
N LEU A 42 6.49 9.05 -17.60
CA LEU A 42 6.91 9.73 -18.84
C LEU A 42 7.03 8.76 -20.03
N PHE A 43 7.43 7.51 -19.78
CA PHE A 43 7.56 6.49 -20.83
C PHE A 43 6.22 5.83 -21.20
N ILE A 44 5.26 5.79 -20.27
CA ILE A 44 4.03 4.98 -20.38
C ILE A 44 2.79 5.84 -20.61
N GLY A 45 2.83 7.09 -20.18
CA GLY A 45 1.73 8.05 -20.14
C GLY A 45 1.18 8.48 -21.50
N LYS A 46 1.73 7.96 -22.61
CA LYS A 46 1.31 8.35 -23.97
C LYS A 46 -0.18 8.12 -24.24
N ARG A 47 -0.78 7.04 -23.72
CA ARG A 47 -2.22 6.74 -23.87
C ARG A 47 -2.75 5.94 -22.69
N MET A 48 -3.77 6.44 -22.01
CA MET A 48 -4.51 5.72 -20.97
C MET A 48 -5.62 4.84 -21.58
N GLN A 49 -5.99 3.75 -20.90
CA GLN A 49 -7.13 2.94 -21.32
C GLN A 49 -8.44 3.73 -21.16
N PRO A 50 -9.38 3.69 -22.13
CA PRO A 50 -10.68 4.38 -22.05
C PRO A 50 -11.39 4.18 -20.70
N SER A 51 -11.46 2.94 -20.24
CA SER A 51 -12.10 2.56 -18.97
C SER A 51 -11.46 3.18 -17.73
N ALA A 52 -10.17 3.51 -17.77
CA ALA A 52 -9.47 4.13 -16.65
C ALA A 52 -9.66 5.66 -16.58
N TRP A 53 -10.17 6.31 -17.64
CA TRP A 53 -10.40 7.75 -17.66
C TRP A 53 -11.39 8.21 -16.59
N ALA A 54 -12.44 7.44 -16.32
CA ALA A 54 -13.41 7.81 -15.29
C ALA A 54 -12.74 7.94 -13.91
N LEU A 55 -11.90 6.96 -13.52
CA LEU A 55 -11.18 6.99 -12.25
C LEU A 55 -10.14 8.11 -12.19
N PHE A 56 -9.41 8.32 -13.29
CA PHE A 56 -8.46 9.41 -13.40
C PHE A 56 -9.15 10.76 -13.25
N SER A 57 -10.23 11.01 -14.00
CA SER A 57 -10.97 12.28 -13.97
C SER A 57 -11.63 12.54 -12.63
N LEU A 58 -12.19 11.51 -11.97
CA LEU A 58 -12.75 11.66 -10.62
C LEU A 58 -11.66 11.98 -9.59
N SER A 59 -10.52 11.27 -9.64
CA SER A 59 -9.40 11.50 -8.72
C SER A 59 -8.76 12.88 -8.95
N LEU A 60 -8.56 13.28 -10.21
CA LEU A 60 -8.02 14.58 -10.58
C LEU A 60 -8.99 15.71 -10.24
N GLY A 61 -10.28 15.54 -10.53
CA GLY A 61 -11.31 16.51 -10.16
C GLY A 61 -11.38 16.72 -8.65
N TYR A 62 -11.32 15.63 -7.87
CA TYR A 62 -11.25 15.69 -6.41
C TYR A 62 -10.01 16.46 -5.93
N LEU A 63 -8.83 16.19 -6.51
CA LEU A 63 -7.60 16.92 -6.20
C LEU A 63 -7.71 18.41 -6.55
N LEU A 64 -8.25 18.77 -7.72
CA LEU A 64 -8.38 20.17 -8.14
C LEU A 64 -9.30 20.96 -7.20
N VAL A 65 -10.46 20.38 -6.85
CA VAL A 65 -11.42 21.00 -5.93
C VAL A 65 -10.80 21.17 -4.55
N THR A 66 -10.20 20.12 -4.00
CA THR A 66 -9.62 20.16 -2.64
C THR A 66 -8.38 21.04 -2.58
N LEU A 67 -7.57 21.11 -3.63
CA LEU A 67 -6.43 22.04 -3.71
C LEU A 67 -6.91 23.50 -3.70
N ALA A 68 -7.99 23.81 -4.44
CA ALA A 68 -8.59 25.14 -4.41
C ALA A 68 -9.11 25.50 -3.00
N LEU A 69 -9.80 24.57 -2.33
CA LEU A 69 -10.26 24.75 -0.96
C LEU A 69 -9.11 24.91 0.04
N ALA A 70 -8.05 24.12 -0.08
CA ALA A 70 -6.85 24.22 0.76
C ALA A 70 -6.15 25.59 0.60
N LYS A 71 -6.09 26.11 -0.64
CA LYS A 71 -5.55 27.44 -0.91
C LYS A 71 -6.39 28.54 -0.27
N LEU A 72 -7.72 28.45 -0.33
CA LEU A 72 -8.63 29.41 0.32
C LEU A 72 -8.45 29.43 1.85
N ARG A 73 -8.02 28.33 2.44
CA ARG A 73 -7.74 28.17 3.88
C ARG A 73 -6.30 28.49 4.27
N ALA A 74 -5.48 28.94 3.32
CA ALA A 74 -4.06 29.24 3.53
C ALA A 74 -3.26 28.05 4.12
N VAL A 75 -3.62 26.82 3.76
CA VAL A 75 -2.92 25.60 4.17
C VAL A 75 -1.59 25.49 3.41
N HIS A 76 -0.56 24.97 4.09
CA HIS A 76 0.73 24.77 3.46
C HIS A 76 0.65 23.69 2.36
N PRO A 77 1.27 23.89 1.18
CA PRO A 77 1.20 22.93 0.09
C PRO A 77 1.73 21.53 0.47
N VAL A 78 2.78 21.46 1.29
CA VAL A 78 3.38 20.18 1.72
C VAL A 78 2.38 19.34 2.51
N ASP A 79 1.64 19.94 3.43
CA ASP A 79 0.63 19.25 4.25
C ASP A 79 -0.47 18.67 3.35
N TYR A 80 -0.89 19.45 2.34
CA TYR A 80 -1.85 19.00 1.34
C TYR A 80 -1.35 17.80 0.53
N PHE A 81 -0.14 17.89 -0.03
CA PHE A 81 0.41 16.80 -0.85
C PHE A 81 0.63 15.52 -0.05
N ILE A 82 0.94 15.60 1.25
CA ILE A 82 1.11 14.43 2.12
C ILE A 82 -0.25 13.78 2.44
N ALA A 83 -1.25 14.58 2.79
CA ALA A 83 -2.58 14.08 3.14
C ALA A 83 -3.30 13.45 1.93
N TYR A 84 -3.27 14.13 0.78
CA TYR A 84 -3.98 13.72 -0.44
C TYR A 84 -3.16 12.80 -1.37
N LYS A 85 -1.96 12.38 -0.94
CA LYS A 85 -0.99 11.62 -1.74
C LYS A 85 -1.58 10.37 -2.41
N THR A 86 -2.50 9.66 -1.75
CA THR A 86 -3.16 8.49 -2.35
C THR A 86 -3.93 8.83 -3.62
N PHE A 87 -4.61 9.97 -3.71
CA PHE A 87 -5.33 10.34 -4.93
C PHE A 87 -4.37 10.67 -6.08
N PHE A 88 -3.20 11.27 -5.78
CA PHE A 88 -2.13 11.41 -6.77
C PHE A 88 -1.66 10.05 -7.27
N TYR A 89 -1.51 9.08 -6.37
CA TYR A 89 -1.16 7.72 -6.74
C TYR A 89 -2.25 7.02 -7.58
N LEU A 90 -3.54 7.23 -7.30
CA LEU A 90 -4.62 6.71 -8.15
C LEU A 90 -4.59 7.30 -9.56
N CYS A 91 -4.32 8.60 -9.68
CA CYS A 91 -4.12 9.25 -10.99
C CYS A 91 -2.96 8.58 -11.75
N ILE A 92 -1.82 8.38 -11.10
CA ILE A 92 -0.66 7.73 -11.70
C ILE A 92 -0.99 6.28 -12.10
N LEU A 93 -1.50 5.46 -11.18
CA LEU A 93 -1.82 4.04 -11.41
C LEU A 93 -2.82 3.84 -12.56
N SER A 94 -3.71 4.82 -12.81
CA SER A 94 -4.62 4.80 -13.94
C SER A 94 -3.90 4.71 -15.29
N PHE A 95 -2.74 5.35 -15.45
CA PHE A 95 -1.92 5.24 -16.67
C PHE A 95 -1.23 3.88 -16.83
N PHE A 96 -0.91 3.22 -15.72
CA PHE A 96 -0.27 1.90 -15.72
C PHE A 96 -1.27 0.76 -15.94
N SER A 97 -2.55 0.99 -15.69
CA SER A 97 -3.59 -0.01 -15.87
C SER A 97 -3.63 -0.59 -17.29
N SER A 98 -3.78 -1.91 -17.39
CA SER A 98 -3.80 -2.65 -18.65
C SER A 98 -2.56 -2.47 -19.53
N LYS A 99 -1.43 -2.03 -18.97
CA LYS A 99 -0.13 -2.06 -19.65
C LYS A 99 0.59 -3.36 -19.35
N VAL A 100 1.61 -3.65 -20.15
CA VAL A 100 2.52 -4.77 -19.92
C VAL A 100 3.93 -4.20 -19.94
N LEU A 101 4.51 -4.04 -18.76
CA LEU A 101 5.89 -3.60 -18.60
C LEU A 101 6.77 -4.79 -18.27
N PHE A 102 6.35 -5.68 -17.38
CA PHE A 102 7.20 -6.73 -16.86
C PHE A 102 6.83 -8.09 -17.46
N GLY A 103 7.84 -8.86 -17.86
CA GLY A 103 7.65 -10.25 -18.29
C GLY A 103 7.69 -11.19 -17.09
N HIS A 104 7.18 -12.42 -17.25
CA HIS A 104 7.09 -13.42 -16.17
C HIS A 104 8.44 -13.71 -15.54
N ALA A 105 9.46 -13.93 -16.38
CA ALA A 105 10.81 -14.24 -15.93
C ALA A 105 11.42 -13.09 -15.12
N PHE A 106 11.14 -11.85 -15.51
CA PHE A 106 11.64 -10.67 -14.80
C PHE A 106 11.05 -10.59 -13.39
N VAL A 107 9.72 -10.64 -13.26
CA VAL A 107 9.03 -10.50 -11.96
C VAL A 107 9.47 -11.60 -11.01
N ARG A 108 9.56 -12.85 -11.49
CA ARG A 108 10.07 -13.97 -10.71
C ARG A 108 11.51 -13.75 -10.23
N LYS A 109 12.43 -13.40 -11.15
CA LYS A 109 13.83 -13.15 -10.80
C LYS A 109 13.97 -12.00 -9.80
N ALA A 110 13.26 -10.90 -10.02
CA ALA A 110 13.25 -9.76 -9.10
C ALA A 110 12.74 -10.15 -7.72
N TRP A 111 11.64 -10.91 -7.66
CA TRP A 111 11.08 -11.33 -6.38
C TRP A 111 11.99 -12.29 -5.60
N TYR A 112 12.59 -13.30 -6.26
CA TYR A 112 13.55 -14.18 -5.58
C TYR A 112 14.80 -13.46 -5.11
N ALA A 113 15.34 -12.56 -5.94
CA ALA A 113 16.49 -11.75 -5.58
C ALA A 113 16.19 -10.89 -4.34
N LEU A 114 15.06 -10.18 -4.35
CA LEU A 114 14.61 -9.40 -3.20
C LEU A 114 14.38 -10.29 -1.98
N LEU A 115 13.65 -11.40 -2.12
CA LEU A 115 13.38 -12.32 -1.01
C LEU A 115 14.68 -12.81 -0.35
N GLY A 116 15.68 -13.19 -1.14
CA GLY A 116 17.00 -13.57 -0.65
C GLY A 116 17.74 -12.42 0.06
N LEU A 117 17.72 -11.22 -0.50
CA LEU A 117 18.37 -10.03 0.07
C LEU A 117 17.71 -9.59 1.39
N PHE A 118 16.39 -9.61 1.46
CA PHE A 118 15.64 -9.37 2.71
C PHE A 118 16.01 -10.40 3.77
N PHE A 119 15.97 -11.69 3.41
CA PHE A 119 16.29 -12.77 4.33
C PHE A 119 17.73 -12.64 4.87
N PHE A 120 18.69 -12.39 3.98
CA PHE A 120 20.07 -12.15 4.37
C PHE A 120 20.23 -10.95 5.30
N LYS A 121 19.72 -9.78 4.90
CA LYS A 121 19.78 -8.55 5.70
C LYS A 121 19.20 -8.75 7.08
N TYR A 122 18.04 -9.39 7.17
CA TYR A 122 17.32 -9.57 8.43
C TYR A 122 18.04 -10.54 9.35
N ILE A 123 18.59 -11.64 8.82
CA ILE A 123 19.45 -12.53 9.63
C ILE A 123 20.65 -11.77 10.17
N VAL A 124 21.36 -11.02 9.33
CA VAL A 124 22.53 -10.23 9.75
C VAL A 124 22.15 -9.24 10.85
N TRP A 125 21.02 -8.53 10.69
CA TRP A 125 20.51 -7.60 11.69
C TRP A 125 20.21 -8.28 13.03
N THR A 126 19.52 -9.43 13.00
CA THR A 126 19.17 -10.19 14.20
C THR A 126 20.40 -10.79 14.88
N VAL A 127 21.32 -11.38 14.12
CA VAL A 127 22.52 -12.07 14.65
C VAL A 127 23.50 -11.08 15.27
N LEU A 128 23.70 -9.92 14.64
CA LEU A 128 24.60 -8.90 15.16
C LEU A 128 23.96 -8.05 16.28
N GLY A 129 22.69 -8.29 16.60
CA GLY A 129 22.00 -7.64 17.71
C GLY A 129 21.75 -6.14 17.51
N ALA A 130 21.54 -5.70 16.27
CA ALA A 130 21.24 -4.29 15.99
C ALA A 130 19.95 -3.87 16.69
N GLU A 131 19.97 -2.68 17.30
CA GLU A 131 18.80 -2.12 17.95
C GLU A 131 17.66 -1.86 16.95
N GLY A 132 16.42 -2.09 17.39
CA GLY A 132 15.23 -1.86 16.59
C GLY A 132 14.88 -3.00 15.63
N ARG A 133 13.95 -2.71 14.71
CA ARG A 133 13.42 -3.67 13.73
C ARG A 133 14.31 -3.65 12.47
N PRO A 134 14.57 -4.79 11.80
CA PRO A 134 15.39 -4.78 10.59
C PRO A 134 14.67 -4.10 9.43
N GLY A 135 15.43 -3.49 8.52
CA GLY A 135 14.91 -2.92 7.28
C GLY A 135 15.95 -2.95 6.16
N LEU A 136 15.51 -3.16 4.91
CA LEU A 136 16.38 -3.17 3.73
C LEU A 136 16.31 -1.85 2.95
N PHE A 137 15.11 -1.30 2.81
CA PHE A 137 14.86 -0.03 2.13
C PHE A 137 14.40 1.03 3.11
N THR A 138 13.48 0.70 4.00
CA THR A 138 12.89 1.63 4.97
C THR A 138 12.31 0.86 6.15
N GLU A 139 11.34 1.45 6.87
CA GLU A 139 10.55 0.77 7.87
C GLU A 139 9.94 -0.55 7.34
N ASN A 140 10.19 -1.61 8.10
CA ASN A 140 9.77 -2.99 7.82
C ASN A 140 8.29 -3.14 7.41
N ASN A 141 7.39 -2.34 7.99
CA ASN A 141 5.95 -2.40 7.71
C ASN A 141 5.62 -2.13 6.23
N PHE A 142 6.36 -1.23 5.56
CA PHE A 142 6.11 -0.87 4.17
C PHE A 142 6.78 -1.85 3.20
N GLU A 143 7.99 -2.29 3.51
CA GLU A 143 8.77 -3.13 2.63
C GLU A 143 8.33 -4.60 2.63
N ILE A 144 7.81 -5.10 3.76
CA ILE A 144 7.14 -6.41 3.83
C ILE A 144 5.86 -6.39 2.99
N MET A 145 5.04 -5.34 3.11
CA MET A 145 3.86 -5.17 2.26
C MET A 145 4.26 -5.22 0.77
N PHE A 146 5.30 -4.49 0.37
CA PHE A 146 5.81 -4.54 -1.00
C PHE A 146 6.22 -5.96 -1.43
N LEU A 147 6.94 -6.70 -0.58
CA LEU A 147 7.37 -8.06 -0.88
C LEU A 147 6.18 -9.04 -1.02
N LEU A 148 5.15 -8.88 -0.19
CA LEU A 148 3.89 -9.65 -0.29
C LEU A 148 3.13 -9.33 -1.59
N LEU A 149 3.04 -8.05 -1.98
CA LEU A 149 2.43 -7.63 -3.24
C LEU A 149 3.17 -8.22 -4.46
N MET A 150 4.51 -8.22 -4.43
CA MET A 150 5.33 -8.90 -5.44
C MET A 150 5.05 -10.42 -5.46
N GLY A 151 4.88 -11.04 -4.29
CA GLY A 151 4.48 -12.43 -4.15
C GLY A 151 3.12 -12.72 -4.78
N CYS A 152 2.13 -11.83 -4.64
CA CYS A 152 0.84 -11.93 -5.33
C CYS A 152 1.00 -11.90 -6.86
N ALA A 153 1.94 -11.11 -7.40
CA ALA A 153 2.24 -11.11 -8.83
C ALA A 153 2.86 -12.45 -9.27
N VAL A 154 3.82 -12.99 -8.51
CA VAL A 154 4.43 -14.31 -8.79
C VAL A 154 3.39 -15.43 -8.72
N TRP A 155 2.54 -15.43 -7.70
CA TRP A 155 1.46 -16.39 -7.59
C TRP A 155 0.49 -16.27 -8.77
N SER A 156 0.14 -15.05 -9.21
CA SER A 156 -0.73 -14.85 -10.38
C SER A 156 -0.14 -15.34 -11.70
N ILE A 157 1.19 -15.47 -11.80
CA ILE A 157 1.86 -16.06 -12.96
C ILE A 157 1.74 -17.59 -12.95
N ARG A 158 1.88 -18.23 -11.77
CA ARG A 158 2.02 -19.69 -11.64
C ARG A 158 0.80 -20.41 -11.07
N ASN A 159 -0.15 -19.66 -10.53
CA ASN A 159 -1.28 -20.12 -9.72
C ASN A 159 -0.89 -20.89 -8.44
N HIS A 160 0.39 -20.85 -8.03
CA HIS A 160 0.88 -21.43 -6.77
C HIS A 160 2.23 -20.81 -6.38
N LEU A 161 2.54 -20.88 -5.08
CA LEU A 161 3.90 -20.78 -4.53
C LEU A 161 4.28 -22.14 -3.94
N THR A 162 5.55 -22.51 -4.03
CA THR A 162 6.12 -23.72 -3.44
C THR A 162 6.23 -23.58 -1.92
N LEU A 163 6.42 -24.71 -1.22
CA LEU A 163 6.64 -24.70 0.22
C LEU A 163 7.86 -23.85 0.62
N TYR A 164 8.97 -23.96 -0.11
CA TYR A 164 10.18 -23.17 0.14
C TYR A 164 9.95 -21.66 -0.02
N GLU A 165 9.16 -21.27 -1.02
CA GLU A 165 8.76 -19.88 -1.22
C GLU A 165 7.93 -19.36 -0.04
N TRP A 166 6.98 -20.15 0.45
CA TRP A 166 6.20 -19.82 1.64
C TRP A 166 7.04 -19.74 2.91
N MET A 167 7.95 -20.70 3.11
CA MET A 167 8.85 -20.72 4.27
C MET A 167 9.81 -19.52 4.26
N ALA A 168 10.40 -19.19 3.11
CA ALA A 168 11.28 -18.03 2.99
C ALA A 168 10.51 -16.71 3.23
N LEU A 169 9.32 -16.56 2.64
CA LEU A 169 8.48 -15.38 2.82
C LEU A 169 7.99 -15.25 4.28
N GLY A 170 7.60 -16.37 4.88
CA GLY A 170 7.27 -16.45 6.31
C GLY A 170 8.47 -16.08 7.17
N GLY A 171 9.64 -16.66 6.90
CA GLY A 171 10.90 -16.37 7.60
C GLY A 171 11.24 -14.88 7.59
N VAL A 172 11.23 -14.24 6.41
CA VAL A 172 11.41 -12.77 6.30
C VAL A 172 10.36 -12.01 7.11
N THR A 173 9.09 -12.42 7.02
CA THR A 173 7.99 -11.74 7.72
C THR A 173 8.12 -11.84 9.24
N PHE A 174 8.47 -13.01 9.78
CA PHE A 174 8.64 -13.21 11.21
C PHE A 174 9.92 -12.54 11.74
N LEU A 175 11.05 -12.67 11.03
CA LEU A 175 12.29 -11.98 11.36
C LEU A 175 12.13 -10.45 11.35
N SER A 176 11.18 -9.92 10.57
CA SER A 176 10.89 -8.49 10.56
C SER A 176 10.39 -7.95 11.91
N GLY A 177 9.79 -8.79 12.76
CA GLY A 177 9.06 -8.35 13.96
C GLY A 177 7.78 -7.53 13.67
N SER A 178 7.34 -7.44 12.40
CA SER A 178 6.13 -6.70 12.01
C SER A 178 4.85 -7.49 12.28
N ARG A 179 4.09 -7.08 13.31
CA ARG A 179 2.78 -7.66 13.62
C ARG A 179 1.79 -7.51 12.45
N SER A 180 1.76 -6.36 11.79
CA SER A 180 0.89 -6.12 10.63
C SER A 180 1.36 -6.91 9.40
N GLY A 181 2.68 -7.08 9.22
CA GLY A 181 3.26 -7.94 8.20
C GLY A 181 2.81 -9.40 8.35
N VAL A 182 2.83 -9.96 9.56
CA VAL A 182 2.35 -11.33 9.85
C VAL A 182 0.87 -11.47 9.49
N ILE A 183 0.02 -10.51 9.89
CA ILE A 183 -1.40 -10.53 9.55
C ILE A 183 -1.61 -10.47 8.02
N CYS A 184 -0.86 -9.62 7.32
CA CYS A 184 -0.91 -9.53 5.85
C CYS A 184 -0.46 -10.83 5.17
N PHE A 185 0.60 -11.48 5.68
CA PHE A 185 1.09 -12.77 5.19
C PHE A 185 0.05 -13.88 5.36
N LEU A 186 -0.58 -13.97 6.53
CA LEU A 186 -1.64 -14.95 6.80
C LEU A 186 -2.85 -14.70 5.90
N ALA A 187 -3.28 -13.45 5.75
CA ALA A 187 -4.37 -13.09 4.86
C ALA A 187 -4.06 -13.45 3.39
N MET A 188 -2.83 -13.19 2.93
CA MET A 188 -2.36 -13.61 1.60
C MET A 188 -2.44 -15.13 1.46
N PHE A 189 -1.89 -15.89 2.40
CA PHE A 189 -1.91 -17.36 2.37
C PHE A 189 -3.34 -17.90 2.27
N VAL A 190 -4.24 -17.45 3.14
CA VAL A 190 -5.64 -17.88 3.17
C VAL A 190 -6.35 -17.53 1.86
N LEU A 191 -6.27 -16.28 1.40
CA LEU A 191 -7.02 -15.83 0.22
C LEU A 191 -6.54 -16.47 -1.09
N LEU A 192 -5.25 -16.80 -1.19
CA LEU A 192 -4.71 -17.44 -2.38
C LEU A 192 -5.07 -18.93 -2.46
N TYR A 193 -5.20 -19.63 -1.32
CA TYR A 193 -5.41 -21.08 -1.28
C TYR A 193 -6.83 -21.51 -0.91
N ILE A 194 -7.71 -20.58 -0.53
CA ILE A 194 -9.11 -20.91 -0.32
C ILE A 194 -9.75 -21.44 -1.60
N LYS A 195 -10.43 -22.59 -1.52
CA LYS A 195 -10.93 -23.32 -2.70
C LYS A 195 -11.98 -22.50 -3.45
N GLU A 196 -13.02 -22.10 -2.72
CA GLU A 196 -14.13 -21.29 -3.20
C GLU A 196 -14.28 -20.05 -2.32
N MET A 197 -14.61 -18.94 -2.93
CA MET A 197 -14.76 -17.66 -2.25
C MET A 197 -16.18 -17.17 -2.51
N ASN A 198 -17.10 -17.73 -1.73
CA ASN A 198 -18.49 -17.32 -1.71
C ASN A 198 -18.72 -16.38 -0.51
N TRP A 199 -19.90 -15.74 -0.46
CA TRP A 199 -20.25 -14.84 0.64
C TRP A 199 -20.19 -15.51 2.01
N LYS A 200 -20.53 -16.82 2.09
CA LYS A 200 -20.45 -17.60 3.34
C LYS A 200 -19.00 -17.71 3.82
N THR A 201 -18.06 -17.99 2.91
CA THR A 201 -16.64 -18.06 3.20
C THR A 201 -16.09 -16.72 3.70
N ILE A 202 -16.49 -15.61 3.07
CA ILE A 202 -16.11 -14.26 3.51
C ILE A 202 -16.61 -14.01 4.94
N LEU A 203 -17.87 -14.35 5.23
CA LEU A 203 -18.46 -14.20 6.56
C LEU A 203 -17.77 -15.09 7.60
N GLN A 204 -17.43 -16.33 7.25
CA GLN A 204 -16.66 -17.25 8.10
C GLN A 204 -15.27 -16.71 8.42
N LEU A 205 -14.55 -16.21 7.42
CA LEU A 205 -13.22 -15.60 7.63
C LEU A 205 -13.33 -14.35 8.52
N GLY A 206 -14.35 -13.51 8.31
CA GLY A 206 -14.64 -12.36 9.15
C GLY A 206 -14.91 -12.76 10.61
N LEU A 207 -15.72 -13.80 10.82
CA LEU A 207 -16.00 -14.34 12.15
C LEU A 207 -14.75 -14.89 12.83
N VAL A 208 -13.95 -15.70 12.13
CA VAL A 208 -12.68 -16.24 12.66
C VAL A 208 -11.71 -15.10 13.00
N GLY A 209 -11.61 -14.09 12.14
CA GLY A 209 -10.82 -12.90 12.41
C GLY A 209 -11.30 -12.13 13.65
N GLY A 210 -12.61 -11.94 13.80
CA GLY A 210 -13.23 -11.29 14.96
C GLY A 210 -12.99 -12.05 16.26
N VAL A 211 -13.18 -13.38 16.25
CA VAL A 211 -12.89 -14.25 17.40
C VAL A 211 -11.40 -14.21 17.74
N GLY A 212 -10.52 -14.32 16.74
CA GLY A 212 -9.07 -14.22 16.94
C GLY A 212 -8.64 -12.89 17.55
N ALA A 213 -9.23 -11.77 17.11
CA ALA A 213 -9.00 -10.46 17.70
C ALA A 213 -9.51 -10.37 19.15
N GLY A 214 -10.69 -10.92 19.44
CA GLY A 214 -11.23 -10.98 20.80
C GLY A 214 -10.35 -11.79 21.75
N VAL A 215 -9.87 -12.96 21.31
CA VAL A 215 -8.93 -13.79 22.07
C VAL A 215 -7.63 -13.01 22.32
N ALA A 216 -7.06 -12.39 21.29
CA ALA A 216 -5.84 -11.58 21.43
C ALA A 216 -6.02 -10.44 22.45
N ALA A 217 -7.18 -9.75 22.44
CA ALA A 217 -7.49 -8.71 23.40
C ALA A 217 -7.54 -9.23 24.85
N ILE A 218 -8.13 -10.41 25.07
CA ILE A 218 -8.16 -11.06 26.39
C ILE A 218 -6.75 -11.46 26.84
N PHE A 219 -5.91 -11.97 25.95
CA PHE A 219 -4.52 -12.30 26.29
C PHE A 219 -3.71 -11.05 26.64
N ILE A 220 -3.88 -9.96 25.88
CA ILE A 220 -3.21 -8.68 26.16
C ILE A 220 -3.66 -8.12 27.51
N SER A 221 -4.95 -8.16 27.83
CA SER A 221 -5.46 -7.65 29.12
C SER A 221 -5.02 -8.50 30.33
N ARG A 222 -4.57 -9.74 30.10
CA ARG A 222 -4.07 -10.65 31.14
C ARG A 222 -2.55 -10.67 31.29
N LEU A 223 -1.80 -10.13 30.33
CA LEU A 223 -0.34 -9.98 30.46
C LEU A 223 -0.07 -8.83 31.46
N ALA A 224 0.38 -9.21 32.65
CA ALA A 224 0.62 -8.29 33.76
C ALA A 224 1.59 -7.15 33.38
N GLY A 225 1.14 -5.90 33.51
CA GLY A 225 2.05 -4.74 33.63
C GLY A 225 2.06 -3.71 32.50
N GLY A 226 1.24 -3.82 31.46
CA GLY A 226 1.16 -2.80 30.40
C GLY A 226 -0.27 -2.33 30.17
N GLY A 227 -0.60 -1.09 30.53
CA GLY A 227 -1.89 -0.50 30.20
C GLY A 227 -2.09 -0.47 28.68
N ILE A 228 -3.25 -0.89 28.19
CA ILE A 228 -3.62 -0.87 26.76
C ILE A 228 -3.44 0.55 26.17
N GLU A 229 -3.62 1.58 27.00
CA GLU A 229 -3.48 3.00 26.66
C GLU A 229 -2.05 3.47 26.34
N GLN A 230 -1.01 2.67 26.68
CA GLN A 230 0.38 3.00 26.33
C GLN A 230 0.80 2.48 24.96
N ILE A 231 -0.08 1.78 24.25
CA ILE A 231 0.18 1.35 22.88
C ILE A 231 -0.14 2.52 21.97
N ASP A 232 0.85 3.06 21.25
CA ASP A 232 0.69 4.20 20.31
C ASP A 232 -0.57 4.11 19.43
N ARG A 233 -0.92 2.89 18.98
CA ARG A 233 -2.11 2.63 18.14
C ARG A 233 -3.43 2.93 18.84
N VAL A 234 -3.51 2.68 20.14
CA VAL A 234 -4.68 3.01 20.95
C VAL A 234 -4.76 4.51 21.15
N VAL A 235 -3.64 5.18 21.40
CA VAL A 235 -3.57 6.65 21.49
C VAL A 235 -4.02 7.30 20.17
N PHE A 236 -3.55 6.82 19.02
CA PHE A 236 -3.99 7.31 17.71
C PHE A 236 -5.49 7.08 17.49
N PHE A 237 -6.02 5.91 17.86
CA PHE A 237 -7.44 5.63 17.70
C PHE A 237 -8.29 6.49 18.64
N GLN A 238 -7.87 6.71 19.88
CA GLN A 238 -8.52 7.63 20.81
C GLN A 238 -8.47 9.07 20.30
N GLY A 239 -7.35 9.52 19.75
CA GLY A 239 -7.22 10.82 19.10
C GLY A 239 -8.16 10.97 17.90
N PHE A 240 -8.31 9.91 17.11
CA PHE A 240 -9.31 9.86 16.04
C PHE A 240 -10.73 9.97 16.59
N LEU A 241 -11.09 9.18 17.61
CA LEU A 241 -12.42 9.23 18.25
C LEU A 241 -12.75 10.61 18.81
N LEU A 242 -11.78 11.27 19.43
CA LEU A 242 -11.93 12.64 19.91
C LEU A 242 -12.12 13.62 18.75
N GLY A 243 -11.34 13.46 17.66
CA GLY A 243 -11.46 14.29 16.47
C GLY A 243 -12.79 14.16 15.72
N ILE A 244 -13.55 13.08 15.95
CA ILE A 244 -14.87 12.85 15.34
C ILE A 244 -16.03 12.92 16.34
N ALA A 245 -15.78 13.32 17.59
CA ALA A 245 -16.78 13.26 18.66
C ALA A 245 -18.03 14.11 18.34
N ASP A 246 -17.83 15.26 17.69
CA ASP A 246 -18.88 16.21 17.34
C ASP A 246 -19.39 16.07 15.89
N TRP A 247 -19.03 14.99 15.20
CA TRP A 247 -19.40 14.81 13.80
C TRP A 247 -20.90 14.58 13.61
N GLY A 248 -21.48 15.29 12.65
CA GLY A 248 -22.77 14.97 12.07
C GLY A 248 -22.69 13.72 11.19
N TRP A 249 -23.84 13.07 10.95
CA TRP A 249 -23.91 11.83 10.15
C TRP A 249 -23.29 11.95 8.73
N TRP A 250 -23.31 13.14 8.14
CA TRP A 250 -22.76 13.39 6.79
C TRP A 250 -21.22 13.44 6.79
N GLU A 251 -20.60 13.86 7.89
CA GLU A 251 -19.13 13.90 8.05
C GLU A 251 -18.57 12.48 8.12
N TYR A 252 -19.30 11.53 8.68
CA TYR A 252 -18.92 10.11 8.59
C TYR A 252 -18.83 9.62 7.13
N LEU A 253 -19.72 10.09 6.26
CA LEU A 253 -19.75 9.68 4.85
C LEU A 253 -18.69 10.41 4.00
N LEU A 254 -18.54 11.71 4.18
CA LEU A 254 -17.72 12.59 3.32
C LEU A 254 -16.38 12.98 3.91
N GLY A 255 -16.19 12.75 5.21
CA GLY A 255 -15.05 13.20 5.99
C GLY A 255 -15.23 14.62 6.52
N SER A 256 -14.23 15.08 7.25
CA SER A 256 -14.10 16.48 7.64
C SER A 256 -13.85 17.37 6.43
N GLN A 257 -14.00 18.67 6.62
CA GLN A 257 -13.64 19.63 5.59
C GLN A 257 -12.13 19.55 5.28
N THR A 258 -11.74 19.98 4.07
CA THR A 258 -10.35 19.86 3.57
C THR A 258 -9.31 20.38 4.57
N LEU A 259 -8.43 19.49 5.03
CA LEU A 259 -7.36 19.76 6.01
C LEU A 259 -7.88 20.48 7.26
N THR A 260 -8.94 19.93 7.86
CA THR A 260 -9.36 20.32 9.21
C THR A 260 -8.31 19.88 10.22
N ALA A 261 -7.86 20.79 11.08
CA ALA A 261 -6.94 20.47 12.16
C ALA A 261 -7.61 19.55 13.19
N LEU A 262 -6.84 18.66 13.81
CA LEU A 262 -7.31 17.91 14.96
C LEU A 262 -7.46 18.85 16.18
N PRO A 263 -8.28 18.47 17.18
CA PRO A 263 -8.39 19.24 18.41
C PRO A 263 -7.02 19.46 19.08
N PRO A 264 -6.76 20.63 19.70
CA PRO A 264 -5.49 20.91 20.36
C PRO A 264 -5.07 19.83 21.36
N GLU A 265 -6.04 19.24 22.08
CA GLU A 265 -5.80 18.17 23.06
C GLU A 265 -5.22 16.91 22.41
N VAL A 266 -5.56 16.63 21.15
CA VAL A 266 -4.98 15.53 20.38
C VAL A 266 -3.54 15.87 19.98
N CYS A 267 -3.31 17.09 19.52
CA CYS A 267 -1.98 17.53 19.11
C CYS A 267 -1.01 17.53 20.30
N ASP A 268 -1.43 18.04 21.46
CA ASP A 268 -0.63 18.06 22.68
C ASP A 268 -0.20 16.66 23.12
N ARG A 269 -1.13 15.70 23.05
CA ARG A 269 -0.85 14.29 23.37
C ARG A 269 0.11 13.63 22.40
N LEU A 270 0.20 14.11 21.16
CA LEU A 270 1.03 13.53 20.08
C LEU A 270 2.26 14.37 19.76
N THR A 271 2.64 15.30 20.64
CA THR A 271 3.82 16.17 20.52
C THR A 271 5.14 15.42 20.33
N PHE A 272 5.20 14.13 20.68
CA PHE A 272 6.36 13.29 20.42
C PHE A 272 6.56 12.92 18.92
N TYR A 273 5.58 13.20 18.06
CA TYR A 273 5.64 13.06 16.59
C TYR A 273 5.81 14.40 15.86
N GLN A 274 6.69 15.28 16.34
CA GLN A 274 6.89 16.65 15.81
C GLN A 274 7.08 16.72 14.29
N SER A 275 7.76 15.72 13.69
CA SER A 275 7.99 15.66 12.25
C SER A 275 6.72 15.51 11.39
N LEU A 276 5.57 15.23 12.01
CA LEU A 276 4.27 15.05 11.35
C LEU A 276 3.31 16.22 11.55
N PHE A 277 3.72 17.25 12.30
CA PHE A 277 2.96 18.49 12.44
C PHE A 277 3.00 19.30 11.15
N SER A 278 2.14 20.32 11.05
CA SER A 278 2.08 21.17 9.87
C SER A 278 3.44 21.80 9.58
N ALA A 279 3.82 21.78 8.30
CA ALA A 279 5.04 22.43 7.84
C ALA A 279 5.01 23.96 8.00
N LYS A 280 3.82 24.56 8.19
CA LYS A 280 3.66 26.01 8.42
C LYS A 280 3.60 26.37 9.90
N ASP A 281 2.96 25.53 10.72
CA ASP A 281 2.77 25.81 12.15
C ASP A 281 2.96 24.54 12.99
N PRO A 282 4.00 24.46 13.84
CA PRO A 282 4.30 23.27 14.64
C PRO A 282 3.31 23.03 15.79
N SER A 283 2.33 23.91 16.01
CA SER A 283 1.22 23.69 16.96
C SER A 283 0.01 22.99 16.32
N ILE A 284 -0.06 22.99 14.97
CA ILE A 284 -1.18 22.40 14.23
C ILE A 284 -0.81 20.99 13.80
N CYS A 285 -1.65 20.02 14.14
CA CYS A 285 -1.56 18.66 13.62
C CYS A 285 -2.79 18.31 12.77
N TYR A 286 -2.54 17.78 11.58
CA TYR A 286 -3.58 17.23 10.70
C TYR A 286 -3.68 15.71 10.90
N SER A 287 -4.68 15.10 10.25
CA SER A 287 -4.96 13.66 10.26
C SER A 287 -3.74 12.75 10.02
N VAL A 288 -2.69 13.24 9.35
CA VAL A 288 -1.42 12.54 9.08
C VAL A 288 -0.80 11.99 10.37
N ILE A 289 -0.94 12.70 11.50
CA ILE A 289 -0.37 12.31 12.79
C ILE A 289 -0.99 11.02 13.36
N LEU A 290 -2.19 10.64 12.91
CA LEU A 290 -2.88 9.43 13.38
C LEU A 290 -2.18 8.13 12.93
N HIS A 291 -1.16 8.22 12.06
CA HIS A 291 -0.30 7.14 11.52
C HIS A 291 -1.00 6.03 10.70
N THR A 292 -2.20 5.64 11.11
CA THR A 292 -3.05 4.60 10.52
C THR A 292 -3.76 5.15 9.30
N TYR A 293 -3.52 4.55 8.14
CA TYR A 293 -4.11 4.99 6.88
C TYR A 293 -5.63 5.02 6.91
N ILE A 294 -6.26 4.01 7.53
CA ILE A 294 -7.73 3.87 7.53
C ILE A 294 -8.39 5.02 8.31
N THR A 295 -7.93 5.29 9.53
CA THR A 295 -8.49 6.38 10.35
C THR A 295 -8.26 7.73 9.69
N ARG A 296 -7.06 7.96 9.14
CA ARG A 296 -6.74 9.17 8.38
C ARG A 296 -7.68 9.38 7.19
N THR A 297 -7.86 8.34 6.39
CA THR A 297 -8.71 8.38 5.20
C THR A 297 -10.17 8.63 5.56
N ILE A 298 -10.66 8.01 6.64
CA ILE A 298 -12.01 8.27 7.14
C ILE A 298 -12.11 9.72 7.64
N PHE A 299 -11.12 10.21 8.38
CA PHE A 299 -11.09 11.58 8.88
C PHE A 299 -11.13 12.62 7.74
N ASP A 300 -10.33 12.43 6.68
CA ASP A 300 -10.19 13.41 5.59
C ASP A 300 -11.23 13.26 4.47
N HIS A 301 -11.74 12.05 4.25
CA HIS A 301 -12.51 11.70 3.05
C HIS A 301 -13.77 10.86 3.34
N GLY A 302 -13.99 10.50 4.61
CA GLY A 302 -15.11 9.68 5.04
C GLY A 302 -15.07 8.25 4.52
N PHE A 303 -16.14 7.51 4.81
CA PHE A 303 -16.30 6.15 4.31
C PHE A 303 -16.43 6.09 2.79
N ILE A 304 -17.00 7.13 2.14
CA ILE A 304 -17.12 7.17 0.68
C ILE A 304 -15.73 7.29 0.04
N GLY A 305 -14.86 8.14 0.57
CA GLY A 305 -13.48 8.27 0.08
C GLY A 305 -12.69 6.97 0.25
N LEU A 306 -12.80 6.34 1.42
CA LEU A 306 -12.17 5.03 1.67
C LEU A 306 -12.68 3.96 0.68
N PHE A 307 -14.00 3.87 0.51
CA PHE A 307 -14.62 2.93 -0.44
C PHE A 307 -14.17 3.21 -1.88
N PHE A 308 -14.16 4.47 -2.30
CA PHE A 308 -13.69 4.88 -3.63
C PHE A 308 -12.25 4.43 -3.89
N ILE A 309 -11.34 4.60 -2.93
CA ILE A 309 -9.93 4.24 -3.09
C ILE A 309 -9.79 2.72 -3.33
N PHE A 310 -10.42 1.89 -2.50
CA PHE A 310 -10.35 0.43 -2.66
C PHE A 310 -11.12 -0.06 -3.90
N PHE A 311 -12.24 0.59 -4.24
CA PHE A 311 -12.96 0.34 -5.48
C PHE A 311 -12.09 0.64 -6.71
N ALA A 312 -11.46 1.81 -6.74
CA ALA A 312 -10.58 2.25 -7.82
C ALA A 312 -9.42 1.27 -8.00
N LEU A 313 -8.73 0.90 -6.92
CA LEU A 313 -7.65 -0.09 -6.96
C LEU A 313 -8.12 -1.44 -7.51
N ASN A 314 -9.23 -1.97 -7.00
CA ASN A 314 -9.80 -3.23 -7.50
C ASN A 314 -10.16 -3.16 -8.99
N TYR A 315 -10.72 -2.03 -9.41
CA TYR A 315 -11.09 -1.79 -10.80
C TYR A 315 -9.87 -1.74 -11.71
N LEU A 316 -8.81 -1.01 -11.34
CA LEU A 316 -7.55 -0.98 -12.10
C LEU A 316 -6.89 -2.36 -12.19
N LEU A 317 -6.92 -3.14 -11.11
CA LEU A 317 -6.45 -4.52 -11.08
C LEU A 317 -7.29 -5.43 -12.00
N LYS A 318 -8.62 -5.24 -12.01
CA LYS A 318 -9.53 -5.94 -12.91
C LYS A 318 -9.24 -5.63 -14.38
N LEU A 319 -9.04 -4.36 -14.71
CA LEU A 319 -8.67 -3.94 -16.07
C LEU A 319 -7.38 -4.61 -16.52
N SER A 320 -6.41 -4.74 -15.62
CA SER A 320 -5.13 -5.40 -15.88
C SER A 320 -5.20 -6.94 -15.92
N HIS A 321 -6.41 -7.50 -15.87
CA HIS A 321 -6.69 -8.93 -15.87
C HIS A 321 -6.04 -9.70 -14.72
N VAL A 322 -5.85 -9.09 -13.56
CA VAL A 322 -5.37 -9.80 -12.36
C VAL A 322 -6.47 -10.75 -11.86
N VAL A 323 -6.11 -11.99 -11.55
CA VAL A 323 -7.04 -13.02 -11.08
C VAL A 323 -7.68 -12.64 -9.74
N THR A 324 -8.95 -13.02 -9.53
CA THR A 324 -9.74 -12.57 -8.37
C THR A 324 -9.07 -12.85 -7.03
N LYS A 325 -8.50 -14.04 -6.83
CA LYS A 325 -7.81 -14.40 -5.58
C LYS A 325 -6.65 -13.45 -5.27
N ALA A 326 -5.82 -13.16 -6.26
CA ALA A 326 -4.72 -12.22 -6.11
C ALA A 326 -5.20 -10.78 -5.90
N ARG A 327 -6.27 -10.35 -6.58
CA ARG A 327 -6.86 -9.01 -6.34
C ARG A 327 -7.31 -8.86 -4.90
N LEU A 328 -8.04 -9.83 -4.37
CA LEU A 328 -8.52 -9.78 -2.99
C LEU A 328 -7.37 -9.88 -2.00
N ALA A 329 -6.35 -10.71 -2.26
CA ALA A 329 -5.13 -10.74 -1.45
C ALA A 329 -4.43 -9.37 -1.43
N VAL A 330 -4.29 -8.70 -2.59
CA VAL A 330 -3.71 -7.36 -2.68
C VAL A 330 -4.53 -6.33 -1.89
N LEU A 331 -5.85 -6.31 -2.05
CA LEU A 331 -6.70 -5.38 -1.31
C LEU A 331 -6.65 -5.66 0.20
N ALA A 332 -6.64 -6.93 0.61
CA ALA A 332 -6.53 -7.32 2.01
C ALA A 332 -5.18 -6.90 2.60
N ILE A 333 -4.06 -7.13 1.89
CA ILE A 333 -2.73 -6.69 2.32
C ILE A 333 -2.72 -5.16 2.51
N LEU A 334 -3.23 -4.39 1.54
CA LEU A 334 -3.26 -2.92 1.63
C LEU A 334 -4.17 -2.44 2.78
N PHE A 335 -5.32 -3.08 2.99
CA PHE A 335 -6.25 -2.74 4.06
C PHE A 335 -5.67 -3.07 5.44
N LEU A 336 -5.16 -4.28 5.64
CA LEU A 336 -4.62 -4.76 6.91
C LEU A 336 -3.32 -4.03 7.29
N ASN A 337 -2.46 -3.72 6.31
CA ASN A 337 -1.31 -2.84 6.53
C ASN A 337 -1.78 -1.41 6.86
N GLY A 338 -2.83 -0.95 6.19
CA GLY A 338 -3.42 0.38 6.39
C GLY A 338 -4.09 0.58 7.74
N ALA A 339 -4.53 -0.51 8.37
CA ALA A 339 -5.05 -0.52 9.73
C ALA A 339 -3.93 -0.37 10.79
N SER A 340 -2.66 -0.37 10.38
CA SER A 340 -1.51 -0.21 11.28
C SER A 340 -0.57 0.94 10.94
N VAL A 341 -0.42 1.27 9.65
CA VAL A 341 0.50 2.30 9.14
C VAL A 341 -0.10 2.98 7.90
N SER A 342 0.64 3.87 7.25
CA SER A 342 0.14 4.68 6.13
C SER A 342 -0.13 3.91 4.81
N SER A 343 0.26 2.63 4.68
CA SER A 343 -0.08 1.70 3.58
C SER A 343 -0.09 2.32 2.17
N ILE A 344 -1.26 2.60 1.58
CA ILE A 344 -1.44 3.10 0.20
C ILE A 344 -0.81 4.49 0.02
N ASN A 345 -0.61 5.24 1.11
CA ASN A 345 0.12 6.51 1.08
C ASN A 345 1.64 6.34 0.97
N SER A 346 2.14 5.11 1.06
CA SER A 346 3.56 4.79 0.87
C SER A 346 3.86 4.44 -0.58
N VAL A 347 5.05 4.82 -1.05
CA VAL A 347 5.50 4.50 -2.40
C VAL A 347 5.67 2.98 -2.61
N TYR A 348 5.92 2.22 -1.54
CA TYR A 348 6.06 0.76 -1.57
C TYR A 348 4.77 0.05 -1.99
N ALA A 349 3.62 0.54 -1.50
CA ALA A 349 2.32 0.06 -1.97
C ALA A 349 2.15 0.32 -3.47
N VAL A 350 2.46 1.55 -3.91
CA VAL A 350 2.30 1.98 -5.31
C VAL A 350 3.19 1.19 -6.25
N VAL A 351 4.47 1.02 -5.91
CA VAL A 351 5.42 0.24 -6.71
C VAL A 351 4.99 -1.24 -6.77
N GLY A 352 4.57 -1.82 -5.64
CA GLY A 352 4.04 -3.19 -5.61
C GLY A 352 2.80 -3.37 -6.49
N VAL A 353 1.80 -2.48 -6.36
CA VAL A 353 0.59 -2.47 -7.18
C VAL A 353 0.93 -2.24 -8.65
N MET A 354 1.84 -1.32 -8.97
CA MET A 354 2.30 -1.06 -10.33
C MET A 354 2.93 -2.29 -10.97
N VAL A 355 3.77 -3.05 -10.23
CA VAL A 355 4.31 -4.32 -10.73
C VAL A 355 3.18 -5.30 -11.03
N ILE A 356 2.20 -5.47 -10.13
CA ILE A 356 1.05 -6.34 -10.34
C ILE A 356 0.25 -5.90 -11.60
N LEU A 357 -0.11 -4.63 -11.71
CA LEU A 357 -0.89 -4.10 -12.85
C LEU A 357 -0.18 -4.31 -14.20
N THR A 358 1.14 -4.24 -14.20
CA THR A 358 1.94 -4.24 -15.43
C THR A 358 2.69 -5.53 -15.71
N THR A 359 2.46 -6.56 -14.90
CA THR A 359 2.95 -7.90 -15.14
C THR A 359 2.16 -8.52 -16.29
N PHE A 360 2.88 -9.07 -17.28
CA PHE A 360 2.24 -9.95 -18.25
C PHE A 360 1.72 -11.17 -17.48
N TYR A 361 0.52 -11.68 -17.75
CA TYR A 361 0.06 -12.92 -17.11
C TYR A 361 -0.25 -13.98 -18.18
N PRO A 362 0.01 -15.27 -17.97
CA PRO A 362 -0.24 -16.30 -18.99
C PRO A 362 -1.70 -16.31 -19.49
N HIS A 363 -2.66 -16.18 -18.58
CA HIS A 363 -4.09 -16.11 -18.93
C HIS A 363 -4.50 -14.84 -19.67
N ARG A 364 -3.63 -13.81 -19.70
CA ARG A 364 -3.82 -12.59 -20.49
C ARG A 364 -3.40 -12.77 -21.95
N TYR A 365 -2.63 -13.81 -22.29
CA TYR A 365 -2.12 -14.04 -23.65
C TYR A 365 -3.25 -14.12 -24.69
N GLY A 366 -4.33 -14.86 -24.40
CA GLY A 366 -5.47 -15.00 -25.30
C GLY A 366 -6.15 -13.65 -25.59
N PHE A 367 -6.32 -12.82 -24.56
CA PHE A 367 -6.92 -11.48 -24.69
C PHE A 367 -6.04 -10.53 -25.51
N GLU A 368 -4.73 -10.50 -25.27
CA GLU A 368 -3.82 -9.63 -26.04
C GLU A 368 -3.69 -10.10 -27.49
N LYS A 369 -3.65 -11.42 -27.75
CA LYS A 369 -3.65 -11.97 -29.11
C LYS A 369 -4.91 -11.56 -29.87
N ALA A 370 -6.09 -11.71 -29.26
CA ALA A 370 -7.35 -11.28 -29.86
C ALA A 370 -7.36 -9.77 -30.15
N ARG A 371 -6.92 -8.94 -29.19
CA ARG A 371 -6.85 -7.48 -29.35
C ARG A 371 -5.95 -7.06 -30.52
N LEU A 372 -4.79 -7.70 -30.69
CA LEU A 372 -3.88 -7.43 -31.80
C LEU A 372 -4.48 -7.85 -33.15
N HIS A 373 -5.16 -9.00 -33.21
CA HIS A 373 -5.88 -9.42 -34.42
C HIS A 373 -6.98 -8.42 -34.82
N PHE A 374 -7.82 -7.98 -33.87
CA PHE A 374 -8.86 -6.98 -34.16
C PHE A 374 -8.29 -5.65 -34.65
N LYS A 375 -7.20 -5.17 -34.05
CA LYS A 375 -6.53 -3.94 -34.52
C LYS A 375 -5.98 -4.08 -35.93
N ARG A 376 -5.37 -5.23 -36.25
CA ARG A 376 -4.85 -5.49 -37.60
C ARG A 376 -5.96 -5.51 -38.63
N LYS A 377 -7.10 -6.14 -38.31
CA LYS A 377 -8.27 -6.19 -39.19
C LYS A 377 -8.86 -4.79 -39.42
N ALA A 378 -9.04 -4.01 -38.36
CA ALA A 378 -9.57 -2.64 -38.47
C ALA A 378 -8.69 -1.70 -39.31
N VAL A 379 -7.36 -1.90 -39.32
CA VAL A 379 -6.45 -1.14 -40.20
C VAL A 379 -6.61 -1.57 -41.65
N ILE A 380 -6.72 -2.88 -41.92
CA ILE A 380 -6.92 -3.41 -43.27
C ILE A 380 -8.26 -2.95 -43.84
N ASP A 381 -9.33 -2.99 -43.06
CA ASP A 381 -10.68 -2.58 -43.50
C ASP A 381 -10.81 -1.05 -43.69
N SER A 382 -9.81 -0.27 -43.27
CA SER A 382 -9.76 1.20 -43.41
C SER A 382 -8.85 1.70 -44.54
N GLN A 383 -8.19 0.78 -45.24
CA GLN A 383 -7.41 1.02 -46.46
C GLN A 383 -8.21 0.57 -47.67
#